data_AF-A0A6N6S4T4-F1
#
_entry.id   AF-A0A6N6S4T4-F1
#
_cell.length_a   1.000
_cell.length_b   1.000
_cell.length_c   1.000
_cell.angle_alpha   90.00
_cell.angle_beta   90.00
_cell.angle_gamma   90.00
#
_symmetry.space_group_name_H-M   'P 1'
#
loop_
_entity.id
_entity.type
_entity.pdbx_description
1 polymer ?
#
loop_
_entity_poly.entity_id
_entity_poly.type
_entity_poly.pdbx_seq_one_letter_code
_entity_poly.pdbx_strand_id
1 'polypeptide(L)'
;MEYLNYHYLQPIQNRRREVITEFYRLFGLAASKRDGKRELPDHLCVELEFLYFLAFKESQAKIDEDSKFLEGYLLAQKDFLNRHPVQWVQKFCDLLCNLADIPFYNLFPRINAMFITWQLTNSVSA
;
A
#
# COMPACT_ATOMS: atom_id res chain seq x y z
N MET A 1 -8.37 -25.92 18.18
CA MET A 1 -9.29 -24.81 17.85
C MET A 1 -8.69 -23.76 16.90
N GLU A 2 -7.45 -23.89 16.41
CA GLU A 2 -6.86 -22.96 15.41
C GLU A 2 -7.24 -23.23 13.94
N TYR A 3 -7.52 -24.49 13.57
CA TYR A 3 -7.75 -24.88 12.18
C TYR A 3 -9.02 -24.30 11.55
N LEU A 4 -10.04 -24.02 12.35
CA LEU A 4 -11.28 -23.40 11.85
C LEU A 4 -11.03 -21.95 11.44
N ASN A 5 -10.14 -21.21 12.11
CA ASN A 5 -9.93 -19.78 11.86
C ASN A 5 -9.27 -19.53 10.48
N TYR A 6 -8.35 -20.40 10.05
CA TYR A 6 -7.68 -20.27 8.75
C TYR A 6 -8.63 -20.41 7.57
N HIS A 7 -9.60 -21.33 7.62
CA HIS A 7 -10.56 -21.53 6.53
C HIS A 7 -11.59 -20.41 6.40
N TYR A 8 -11.96 -19.73 7.51
CA TYR A 8 -12.86 -18.57 7.48
C TYR A 8 -12.19 -17.27 7.01
N LEU A 9 -10.86 -17.17 7.09
CA LEU A 9 -10.10 -15.98 6.66
C LEU A 9 -9.77 -15.99 5.16
N GLN A 10 -9.71 -17.16 4.51
CA GLN A 10 -9.42 -17.28 3.07
C GLN A 10 -10.37 -16.45 2.19
N PRO A 11 -11.71 -16.43 2.39
CA PRO A 11 -12.62 -15.65 1.55
C PRO A 11 -12.41 -14.13 1.70
N ILE A 12 -12.09 -13.66 2.91
CA ILE A 12 -11.86 -12.23 3.18
C ILE A 12 -10.53 -11.79 2.57
N GLN A 13 -9.47 -12.60 2.72
CA GLN A 13 -8.16 -12.36 2.11
C GLN A 13 -8.22 -12.38 0.58
N ASN A 14 -8.97 -13.33 0.00
CA ASN A 14 -9.14 -13.42 -1.46
C ASN A 14 -9.85 -12.19 -2.02
N ARG A 15 -10.94 -11.72 -1.37
CA ARG A 15 -11.62 -10.48 -1.78
C ARG A 15 -10.69 -9.28 -1.71
N ARG A 16 -9.88 -9.15 -0.65
CA ARG A 16 -8.92 -8.04 -0.52
C ARG A 16 -7.90 -8.06 -1.66
N ARG A 17 -7.35 -9.23 -2.00
CA ARG A 17 -6.40 -9.40 -3.10
C ARG A 17 -7.00 -9.04 -4.45
N GLU A 18 -8.25 -9.39 -4.69
CA GLU A 18 -8.96 -9.03 -5.93
C GLU A 18 -9.10 -7.51 -6.08
N VAL A 19 -9.52 -6.80 -5.03
CA VAL A 19 -9.66 -5.33 -5.08
C VAL A 19 -8.31 -4.67 -5.34
N ILE A 20 -7.24 -5.11 -4.66
CA ILE A 20 -5.89 -4.57 -4.85
C ILE A 20 -5.37 -4.86 -6.27
N THR A 21 -5.59 -6.08 -6.76
CA THR A 21 -5.19 -6.47 -8.13
C THR A 21 -5.88 -5.60 -9.17
N GLU A 22 -7.17 -5.32 -9.00
CA GLU A 22 -7.90 -4.45 -9.92
C GLU A 22 -7.38 -3.02 -9.87
N PHE A 23 -7.02 -2.53 -8.68
CA PHE A 23 -6.38 -1.23 -8.53
C PHE A 23 -5.08 -1.14 -9.32
N TYR A 24 -4.24 -2.17 -9.28
CA TYR A 24 -3.00 -2.23 -10.08
C TYR A 24 -3.29 -2.22 -11.58
N ARG A 25 -4.31 -2.93 -12.04
CA ARG A 25 -4.69 -3.00 -13.46
C ARG A 25 -5.17 -1.66 -14.00
N LEU A 26 -5.81 -0.82 -13.20
CA LEU A 26 -6.19 0.54 -13.60
C LEU A 26 -4.98 1.38 -14.05
N PHE A 27 -3.78 1.06 -13.54
CA PHE A 27 -2.52 1.69 -13.91
C PHE A 27 -1.69 0.86 -14.90
N GLY A 28 -2.26 -0.19 -15.48
CA GLY A 28 -1.59 -1.09 -16.41
C GLY A 28 -0.56 -2.02 -15.77
N LEU A 29 -0.62 -2.21 -14.45
CA LEU A 29 0.32 -3.05 -13.70
C LEU A 29 -0.28 -4.43 -13.41
N ALA A 30 0.61 -5.43 -13.28
CA ALA A 30 0.26 -6.78 -12.85
C ALA A 30 1.31 -7.31 -11.88
N ALA A 31 0.87 -8.06 -10.87
CA ALA A 31 1.78 -8.65 -9.89
C ALA A 31 2.82 -9.55 -10.59
N SER A 32 4.08 -9.39 -10.20
CA SER A 32 5.19 -10.11 -10.80
C SER A 32 5.10 -11.62 -10.45
N LYS A 33 5.66 -12.45 -11.33
CA LYS A 33 5.90 -13.86 -11.04
C LYS A 33 7.40 -14.02 -10.76
N ARG A 34 7.78 -14.07 -9.48
CA ARG A 34 9.15 -14.40 -9.08
C ARG A 34 9.24 -15.90 -8.77
N ASP A 35 10.22 -16.57 -9.34
CA ASP A 35 10.50 -18.00 -9.12
C ASP A 35 9.27 -18.92 -9.33
N GLY A 36 8.44 -18.60 -10.34
CA GLY A 36 7.24 -19.36 -10.67
C GLY A 36 6.07 -19.18 -9.69
N LYS A 37 6.25 -18.41 -8.59
CA LYS A 37 5.19 -18.04 -7.66
C LYS A 37 4.67 -16.63 -7.97
N ARG A 38 3.35 -16.46 -7.98
CA ARG A 38 2.76 -15.10 -8.04
C ARG A 38 3.03 -14.42 -6.71
N GLU A 39 3.66 -13.24 -6.75
CA GLU A 39 3.70 -12.39 -5.57
C GLU A 39 2.27 -12.05 -5.15
N LEU A 40 1.99 -12.15 -3.86
CA LEU A 40 0.66 -11.85 -3.35
C LEU A 40 0.46 -10.32 -3.38
N PRO A 41 -0.60 -9.83 -4.04
CA PRO A 41 -0.80 -8.40 -4.24
C PRO A 41 -1.06 -7.64 -2.93
N ASP A 42 -1.45 -8.34 -1.87
CA ASP A 42 -1.65 -7.80 -0.52
C ASP A 42 -0.37 -7.81 0.35
N HIS A 43 0.78 -8.21 -0.19
CA HIS A 43 2.05 -8.06 0.51
C HIS A 43 2.41 -6.58 0.63
N LEU A 44 2.82 -6.17 1.83
CA LEU A 44 3.24 -4.80 2.11
C LEU A 44 4.28 -4.27 1.12
N CYS A 45 5.26 -5.10 0.75
CA CYS A 45 6.29 -4.70 -0.21
C CYS A 45 5.69 -4.35 -1.58
N VAL A 46 4.69 -5.11 -2.05
CA VAL A 46 4.00 -4.86 -3.33
C VAL A 46 3.12 -3.61 -3.22
N GLU A 47 2.40 -3.43 -2.11
CA GLU A 47 1.62 -2.21 -1.83
C GLU A 47 2.54 -0.96 -1.78
N LEU A 48 3.73 -1.06 -1.18
CA LEU A 48 4.71 0.02 -1.10
C LEU A 48 5.39 0.31 -2.45
N GLU A 49 5.70 -0.72 -3.24
CA GLU A 49 6.24 -0.58 -4.59
C GLU A 49 5.23 0.14 -5.51
N PHE A 50 3.94 -0.17 -5.36
CA PHE A 50 2.89 0.54 -6.08
C PHE A 50 2.78 2.01 -5.66
N LEU A 51 2.90 2.32 -4.37
CA LEU A 51 2.96 3.71 -3.89
C LEU A 51 4.17 4.46 -4.45
N TYR A 52 5.33 3.81 -4.51
CA TYR A 52 6.51 4.37 -5.17
C TYR A 52 6.24 4.67 -6.66
N PHE A 53 5.60 3.75 -7.39
CA PHE A 53 5.23 3.96 -8.79
C PHE A 53 4.33 5.21 -8.97
N LEU A 54 3.31 5.37 -8.12
CA LEU A 54 2.42 6.53 -8.19
C LEU A 54 3.15 7.84 -7.88
N ALA A 55 4.00 7.87 -6.84
CA ALA A 55 4.79 9.05 -6.49
C ALA A 55 5.78 9.42 -7.60
N PHE A 56 6.38 8.42 -8.27
CA PHE A 56 7.23 8.64 -9.43
C PHE A 56 6.45 9.27 -10.60
N LYS A 57 5.25 8.77 -10.89
CA LYS A 57 4.38 9.31 -11.93
C LYS A 57 3.86 10.72 -11.62
N GLU A 58 3.55 11.00 -10.36
CA GLU A 58 3.24 12.35 -9.88
C GLU A 58 4.40 13.32 -10.15
N SER A 59 5.63 12.94 -9.79
CA SER A 59 6.82 13.76 -10.05
C SER A 59 7.01 14.04 -11.54
N GLN A 60 6.78 13.04 -12.39
CA GLN A 60 6.87 13.22 -13.85
C GLN A 60 5.80 14.19 -14.36
N ALA A 61 4.55 14.05 -13.91
CA ALA A 61 3.46 14.97 -14.29
C ALA A 61 3.72 16.41 -13.83
N LYS A 62 4.39 16.62 -12.68
CA LYS A 62 4.83 17.97 -12.25
C LYS A 62 5.85 18.57 -13.19
N ILE A 63 6.84 17.78 -13.64
CA ILE A 63 7.89 18.23 -14.57
C ILE A 63 7.28 18.57 -15.93
N ASP A 64 6.32 17.77 -16.39
CA ASP A 64 5.67 17.94 -17.68
C ASP A 64 4.53 18.97 -17.66
N GLU A 65 4.29 19.62 -16.50
CA GLU A 65 3.20 20.59 -16.25
C GLU A 65 1.79 20.05 -16.57
N ASP A 66 1.62 18.72 -16.56
CA ASP A 66 0.34 18.07 -16.85
C ASP A 66 -0.53 18.00 -15.60
N SER A 67 -1.25 19.10 -15.38
CA SER A 67 -2.08 19.31 -14.19
C SER A 67 -3.17 18.25 -14.02
N LYS A 68 -3.71 17.68 -15.12
CA LYS A 68 -4.78 16.68 -15.05
C LYS A 68 -4.25 15.32 -14.60
N PHE A 69 -3.11 14.90 -15.14
CA PHE A 69 -2.47 13.67 -14.68
C PHE A 69 -1.92 13.82 -13.26
N LEU A 70 -1.39 14.98 -12.90
CA LEU A 70 -0.96 15.29 -11.55
C LEU A 70 -2.09 15.08 -10.53
N GLU A 71 -3.25 15.70 -10.75
CA GLU A 71 -4.42 15.53 -9.89
C GLU A 71 -4.86 14.05 -9.80
N GLY A 72 -4.87 13.36 -10.94
CA GLY A 72 -5.21 11.93 -11.01
C GLY A 72 -4.28 11.05 -10.16
N TYR A 73 -2.97 11.28 -10.20
CA TYR A 73 -2.00 10.52 -9.40
C TYR A 73 -2.09 10.85 -7.91
N LEU A 74 -2.33 12.11 -7.54
CA LEU A 74 -2.56 12.50 -6.14
C LEU A 74 -3.81 11.84 -5.56
N LEU A 75 -4.92 11.85 -6.31
CA LEU A 75 -6.15 11.21 -5.90
C LEU A 75 -5.98 9.69 -5.78
N ALA A 76 -5.28 9.07 -6.74
CA ALA A 76 -4.98 7.64 -6.71
C ALA A 76 -4.17 7.22 -5.48
N GLN A 77 -3.14 7.99 -5.11
CA GLN A 77 -2.33 7.74 -3.91
C GLN A 77 -3.19 7.81 -2.65
N LYS A 78 -4.03 8.84 -2.53
CA LYS A 78 -4.96 9.02 -1.41
C LYS A 78 -5.98 7.88 -1.31
N ASP A 79 -6.60 7.51 -2.43
CA ASP A 79 -7.59 6.44 -2.47
C ASP A 79 -6.97 5.09 -2.14
N PHE A 80 -5.78 4.80 -2.67
CA PHE A 80 -5.07 3.55 -2.38
C PHE A 80 -4.73 3.45 -0.89
N LEU A 81 -4.14 4.50 -0.31
CA LEU A 81 -3.76 4.54 1.11
C LEU A 81 -4.98 4.32 2.03
N ASN A 82 -6.07 5.04 1.79
CA ASN A 82 -7.28 4.97 2.62
C ASN A 82 -7.98 3.59 2.55
N ARG A 83 -7.94 2.93 1.39
CA ARG A 83 -8.65 1.65 1.18
C ARG A 83 -7.84 0.43 1.58
N HIS A 84 -6.50 0.51 1.55
CA HIS A 84 -5.65 -0.66 1.70
C HIS A 84 -4.73 -0.60 2.92
N PRO A 85 -3.54 0.06 2.90
CA PRO A 85 -2.58 -0.03 3.98
C PRO A 85 -3.07 0.60 5.29
N VAL A 86 -3.79 1.72 5.26
CA VAL A 86 -4.17 2.45 6.50
C VAL A 86 -4.98 1.59 7.48
N GLN A 87 -5.79 0.66 6.98
CA GLN A 87 -6.69 -0.15 7.83
C GLN A 87 -5.96 -1.15 8.73
N TRP A 88 -4.75 -1.57 8.35
CA TRP A 88 -4.02 -2.62 9.06
C TRP A 88 -2.58 -2.25 9.40
N VAL A 89 -1.97 -1.29 8.69
CA VAL A 89 -0.60 -0.85 8.94
C VAL A 89 -0.45 -0.34 10.36
N GLN A 90 -1.40 0.43 10.91
CA GLN A 90 -1.31 0.87 12.31
C GLN A 90 -1.28 -0.32 13.29
N LYS A 91 -2.16 -1.32 13.09
CA LYS A 91 -2.18 -2.53 13.92
C LYS A 91 -0.92 -3.38 13.76
N PHE A 92 -0.39 -3.48 12.55
CA PHE A 92 0.87 -4.17 12.26
C PHE A 92 2.07 -3.47 12.89
N CYS A 93 2.05 -2.15 12.86
CA CYS A 93 3.02 -1.29 13.52
C CYS A 93 3.02 -1.49 15.04
N ASP A 94 1.84 -1.48 15.65
CA ASP A 94 1.67 -1.71 17.08
C ASP A 94 2.10 -3.14 17.46
N LEU A 95 1.77 -4.14 16.63
CA LEU A 95 2.19 -5.53 16.83
C LEU A 95 3.72 -5.67 16.72
N LEU A 96 4.35 -5.05 15.73
CA LEU A 96 5.81 -5.06 15.57
C LEU A 96 6.51 -4.42 16.76
N CYS A 97 6.04 -3.26 17.23
CA CYS A 97 6.63 -2.61 18.41
C CYS A 97 6.54 -3.48 19.67
N ASN A 98 5.51 -4.33 19.78
CA ASN A 98 5.29 -5.20 20.94
C ASN A 98 6.01 -6.56 20.84
N LEU A 99 6.31 -7.03 19.62
CA LEU A 99 6.92 -8.36 19.39
C LEU A 99 8.39 -8.30 18.95
N ALA A 100 8.85 -7.17 18.41
CA ALA A 100 10.20 -7.05 17.89
C ALA A 100 11.18 -6.68 19.01
N ASP A 101 11.97 -7.67 19.44
CA ASP A 101 13.17 -7.46 20.28
C ASP A 101 14.33 -6.79 19.53
N ILE A 102 14.13 -6.45 18.25
CA ILE A 102 15.15 -5.85 17.38
C ILE A 102 14.82 -4.36 17.18
N PRO A 103 15.65 -3.42 17.69
CA PRO A 103 15.38 -1.98 17.66
C PRO A 103 15.12 -1.39 16.27
N PHE A 104 15.67 -2.00 15.22
CA PHE A 104 15.49 -1.58 13.83
C PHE A 104 14.02 -1.65 13.37
N TYR A 105 13.28 -2.69 13.75
CA TYR A 105 11.89 -2.85 13.33
C TYR A 105 10.92 -1.93 14.08
N ASN A 106 11.35 -1.27 15.15
CA ASN A 106 10.55 -0.26 15.86
C ASN A 106 10.53 1.09 15.14
N LEU A 107 11.48 1.34 14.23
CA LEU A 107 11.53 2.57 13.42
C LEU A 107 10.61 2.51 12.20
N PHE A 108 10.44 1.32 11.62
CA PHE A 108 9.65 1.11 10.41
C PHE A 108 8.17 1.54 10.57
N PRO A 109 7.50 1.27 11.71
CA PRO A 109 6.20 1.84 12.05
C PRO A 109 6.11 3.35 12.01
N ARG A 110 7.08 4.02 12.64
CA ARG A 110 7.11 5.49 12.76
C ARG A 110 7.28 6.14 11.39
N ILE A 111 8.17 5.60 10.55
CA ILE A 111 8.42 6.12 9.21
C ILE A 111 7.16 5.97 8.34
N ASN A 112 6.49 4.81 8.38
CA ASN A 112 5.24 4.62 7.63
C ASN A 112 4.12 5.54 8.10
N ALA A 113 3.93 5.69 9.42
CA ALA A 113 2.93 6.59 9.96
C ALA A 113 3.21 8.06 9.58
N MET A 114 4.47 8.50 9.62
CA MET A 114 4.88 9.83 9.16
C MET A 114 4.62 10.02 7.67
N PHE A 115 4.98 9.04 6.83
CA PHE A 115 4.74 9.09 5.39
C PHE A 115 3.25 9.20 5.06
N ILE A 116 2.41 8.37 5.68
CA ILE A 116 0.95 8.38 5.49
C ILE A 116 0.37 9.74 5.91
N THR A 117 0.77 10.24 7.09
CA THR A 117 0.30 11.54 7.60
C THR A 117 0.72 12.68 6.69
N TRP A 118 1.96 12.65 6.20
CA TRP A 118 2.48 13.63 5.25
C TRP A 118 1.69 13.59 3.93
N GLN A 119 1.48 12.39 3.36
CA GLN A 119 0.67 12.18 2.15
C GLN A 119 -0.75 12.76 2.27
N LEU A 120 -1.42 12.48 3.39
CA LEU A 120 -2.79 12.97 3.64
C LEU A 120 -2.86 14.50 3.78
N THR A 121 -1.79 15.12 4.29
CA THR A 121 -1.73 16.58 4.46
C THR A 121 -1.38 17.29 3.16
N ASN A 122 -0.45 16.73 2.37
CA ASN A 122 0.07 17.35 1.16
C ASN A 122 -0.88 17.23 -0.05
N SER A 123 -1.87 16.35 0.01
CA SER A 123 -2.93 16.20 -1.00
C SER A 123 -4.14 17.14 -0.79
N VAL A 124 -4.11 18.02 0.22
CA VAL A 124 -5.12 19.07 0.46
C VAL A 124 -4.63 20.47 0.03
N SER A 125 -3.34 20.61 -0.33
CA SER A 125 -2.70 21.90 -0.63
C SER A 125 -2.19 22.05 -2.05
N ALA A 126 -2.55 21.14 -2.96
CA ALA A 126 -2.32 21.25 -4.40
C ALA A 126 -3.66 21.48 -5.11
#